data_AF-A0A9D6YXT6-F1
#
_entry.id   AF-A0A9D6YXT6-F1
#
_cell.length_a   1.000
_cell.length_b   1.000
_cell.length_c   1.000
_cell.angle_alpha   90.00
_cell.angle_beta   90.00
_cell.angle_gamma   90.00
#
_symmetry.space_group_name_H-M   'P 1'
#
loop_
_entity.id
_entity.type
_entity.pdbx_description
1 polymer ?
#
loop_
_entity_poly.entity_id
_entity_poly.type
_entity_poly.pdbx_seq_one_letter_code
_entity_poly.pdbx_strand_id
1 'polypeptide(L)'
;MESISPGEIAIELLNHCLRGSRWPEDLLDTLIDEALDEDERLATPATRALFAILIERLGDLFEPRLCDTYAALFSHVLERALPGLEAAALVARYRNVREVRPVEFTPRDIFVLSRVTLGADVAVTSIVLDAARQRFPDAQLWFAGPAKAWQLFESSPGLKHLPAGSLFTPI
;
A
#
# COMPACT_ATOMS: atom_id res chain seq x y z
N MET A 1 -23.39 29.01 -2.76
CA MET A 1 -22.13 28.35 -2.37
C MET A 1 -21.63 27.71 -3.64
N GLU A 2 -20.56 28.23 -4.24
CA GLU A 2 -20.00 27.65 -5.47
C GLU A 2 -19.63 26.20 -5.18
N SER A 3 -20.11 25.28 -6.02
CA SER A 3 -19.79 23.86 -5.91
C SER A 3 -18.30 23.71 -6.20
N ILE A 4 -17.49 23.43 -5.17
CA ILE A 4 -16.06 23.15 -5.35
C ILE A 4 -15.97 21.85 -6.15
N SER A 5 -15.15 21.84 -7.20
CA SER A 5 -15.02 20.64 -8.04
C SER A 5 -14.25 19.53 -7.30
N PRO A 6 -14.45 18.25 -7.64
CA PRO A 6 -13.73 17.14 -7.02
C PRO A 6 -12.20 17.29 -7.12
N GLY A 7 -11.71 17.88 -8.22
CA GLY A 7 -10.30 18.17 -8.42
C GLY A 7 -9.76 19.21 -7.46
N GLU A 8 -10.52 20.28 -7.19
CA GLU A 8 -10.14 21.30 -6.22
C GLU A 8 -10.13 20.73 -4.79
N ILE A 9 -11.13 19.92 -4.44
CA ILE A 9 -11.17 19.22 -3.15
C ILE A 9 -9.93 18.33 -2.99
N ALA A 10 -9.61 17.51 -3.99
CA ALA A 10 -8.44 16.62 -3.94
C ALA A 10 -7.11 17.40 -3.81
N ILE A 11 -6.96 18.53 -4.50
CA ILE A 11 -5.78 19.40 -4.39
C ILE A 11 -5.69 20.01 -2.99
N GLU A 12 -6.80 20.45 -2.41
CA GLU A 12 -6.83 21.02 -1.07
C GLU A 12 -6.43 19.98 -0.02
N LEU A 13 -7.01 18.78 -0.08
CA LEU A 13 -6.65 17.64 0.78
C LEU A 13 -5.16 17.29 0.65
N LEU A 14 -4.64 17.25 -0.58
CA LEU A 14 -3.21 17.00 -0.83
C LEU A 14 -2.34 18.07 -0.17
N ASN A 15 -2.69 19.35 -0.33
CA ASN A 15 -1.95 20.46 0.27
C ASN A 15 -1.93 20.40 1.80
N HIS A 16 -3.04 19.98 2.43
CA HIS A 16 -3.06 19.72 3.88
C HIS A 16 -2.06 18.63 4.27
N CYS A 17 -2.06 17.51 3.55
CA CYS A 17 -1.13 16.40 3.78
C CYS A 17 0.33 16.83 3.60
N LEU A 18 0.64 17.56 2.53
CA LEU A 18 2.00 18.02 2.22
C LEU A 18 2.54 18.98 3.28
N ARG A 19 1.69 19.82 3.87
CA ARG A 19 2.02 20.74 4.97
C ARG A 19 2.13 20.05 6.34
N GLY A 20 1.78 18.77 6.45
CA GLY A 20 1.75 18.04 7.72
C GLY A 20 0.58 18.43 8.64
N SER A 21 -0.41 19.15 8.12
CA SER A 21 -1.66 19.43 8.83
C SER A 21 -2.66 18.28 8.64
N ARG A 22 -3.55 18.07 9.61
CA ARG A 22 -4.70 17.19 9.42
C ARG A 22 -5.59 17.76 8.32
N TRP A 23 -6.03 16.92 7.40
CA TRP A 23 -6.99 17.31 6.38
C TRP A 23 -8.40 17.46 7.01
N PRO A 24 -9.26 18.34 6.46
CA PRO A 24 -10.65 18.41 6.89
C PRO A 24 -11.41 17.12 6.52
N GLU A 25 -12.05 16.48 7.49
CA GLU A 25 -12.78 15.22 7.28
C GLU A 25 -13.99 15.42 6.37
N ASP A 26 -14.77 16.48 6.59
CA ASP A 26 -15.94 16.78 5.75
C ASP A 26 -15.59 16.94 4.26
N LEU A 27 -14.41 17.49 3.93
CA LEU A 27 -13.94 17.59 2.54
C LEU A 27 -13.59 16.23 1.95
N LEU A 28 -12.95 15.37 2.74
CA LEU A 28 -12.63 14.02 2.33
C LEU A 28 -13.91 13.20 2.16
N ASP A 29 -14.86 13.31 3.09
CA ASP A 29 -16.16 12.65 3.04
C ASP A 29 -16.96 13.09 1.82
N THR A 30 -16.97 14.39 1.49
CA THR A 30 -17.60 14.89 0.27
C THR A 30 -17.02 14.22 -0.98
N LEU A 31 -15.69 14.16 -1.08
CA LEU A 31 -15.02 13.53 -2.23
C LEU A 31 -15.29 12.02 -2.32
N ILE A 32 -15.37 11.33 -1.18
CA ILE A 32 -15.68 9.90 -1.12
C ILE A 32 -17.14 9.65 -1.50
N ASP A 33 -18.08 10.41 -0.95
CA ASP A 33 -19.50 10.26 -1.21
C ASP A 33 -19.80 10.48 -2.69
N GLU A 34 -19.21 11.51 -3.32
CA GLU A 34 -19.32 11.71 -4.77
C GLU A 34 -18.68 10.56 -5.56
N ALA A 35 -17.54 10.01 -5.11
CA ALA A 35 -16.88 8.89 -5.78
C ALA A 35 -17.66 7.57 -5.69
N LEU A 36 -18.50 7.41 -4.65
CA LEU A 36 -19.37 6.26 -4.42
C LEU A 36 -20.80 6.46 -4.96
N ASP A 37 -21.09 7.61 -5.57
CA ASP A 37 -22.42 7.94 -6.09
C ASP A 37 -22.84 6.96 -7.22
N GLU A 38 -24.14 6.70 -7.31
CA GLU A 38 -24.70 5.85 -8.37
C GLU A 38 -24.68 6.55 -9.75
N ASP A 39 -24.69 7.89 -9.80
CA ASP A 39 -24.53 8.65 -11.03
C ASP A 39 -23.04 8.69 -11.45
N GLU A 40 -22.72 7.94 -12.51
CA GLU A 40 -21.38 7.91 -13.10
C GLU A 40 -20.82 9.30 -13.45
N ARG A 41 -21.68 10.30 -13.70
CA ARG A 41 -21.27 11.68 -13.99
C ARG A 41 -20.66 12.38 -12.78
N LEU A 42 -21.04 11.97 -11.57
CA LEU A 42 -20.46 12.41 -10.30
C LEU A 42 -19.30 11.49 -9.90
N ALA A 43 -19.53 10.17 -9.95
CA ALA A 43 -18.57 9.17 -9.50
C ALA A 43 -17.26 9.16 -10.29
N THR A 44 -17.32 9.29 -11.63
CA THR A 44 -16.13 9.23 -12.47
C THR A 44 -15.12 10.36 -12.18
N PRO A 45 -15.51 11.66 -12.19
CA PRO A 45 -14.57 12.73 -11.89
C PRO A 45 -14.08 12.69 -10.44
N ALA A 46 -14.92 12.34 -9.46
CA ALA A 46 -14.52 12.22 -8.06
C ALA A 46 -13.55 11.06 -7.83
N THR A 47 -13.84 9.88 -8.37
CA THR A 47 -12.92 8.72 -8.35
C THR A 47 -11.57 9.09 -8.95
N ARG A 48 -11.58 9.74 -10.13
CA ARG A 48 -10.33 10.17 -10.78
C ARG A 48 -9.56 11.16 -9.92
N ALA A 49 -10.23 12.14 -9.31
CA ALA A 49 -9.58 13.12 -8.44
C ALA A 49 -8.99 12.46 -7.18
N LEU A 50 -9.77 11.61 -6.51
CA LEU A 50 -9.33 10.84 -5.34
C LEU A 50 -8.06 10.04 -5.67
N PHE A 51 -8.07 9.24 -6.73
CA PHE A 51 -6.91 8.40 -7.06
C PHE A 51 -5.75 9.19 -7.67
N ALA A 52 -5.96 9.88 -8.79
CA ALA A 52 -4.86 10.44 -9.57
C ALA A 52 -4.23 11.70 -8.94
N ILE A 53 -4.99 12.46 -8.14
CA ILE A 53 -4.51 13.70 -7.53
C ILE A 53 -4.09 13.47 -6.08
N LEU A 54 -4.82 12.67 -5.31
CA LEU A 54 -4.56 12.51 -3.87
C LEU A 54 -3.80 11.21 -3.56
N ILE A 55 -4.39 10.05 -3.82
CA ILE A 55 -3.82 8.75 -3.39
C ILE A 55 -2.51 8.44 -4.11
N GLU A 56 -2.47 8.50 -5.45
CA GLU A 56 -1.27 8.22 -6.23
C GLU A 56 -0.16 9.21 -5.91
N ARG A 57 -0.48 10.50 -5.82
CA ARG A 57 0.53 11.53 -5.47
C ARG A 57 1.13 11.30 -4.10
N LEU A 58 0.33 10.99 -3.08
CA LEU A 58 0.85 10.69 -1.75
C LEU A 58 1.70 9.41 -1.75
N GLY A 59 1.30 8.39 -2.52
CA GLY A 59 2.05 7.14 -2.66
C GLY A 59 3.39 7.31 -3.38
N ASP A 60 3.42 8.08 -4.46
CA ASP A 60 4.56 8.22 -5.37
C ASP A 60 5.63 9.21 -4.88
N LEU A 61 5.35 9.98 -3.82
CA LEU A 61 6.34 10.87 -3.23
C LEU A 61 7.43 10.10 -2.47
N PHE A 62 7.15 8.87 -2.03
CA PHE A 62 8.07 8.05 -1.22
C PHE A 62 8.64 8.77 0.02
N GLU A 63 7.94 9.79 0.53
CA GLU A 63 8.36 10.61 1.66
C GLU A 63 8.00 9.91 2.98
N PRO A 64 8.99 9.54 3.84
CA PRO A 64 8.72 8.80 5.07
C PRO A 64 7.71 9.48 6.01
N ARG A 65 7.73 10.82 6.05
CA ARG A 65 6.80 11.63 6.86
C ARG A 65 5.35 11.54 6.39
N LEU A 66 5.10 11.17 5.14
CA LEU A 66 3.76 11.07 4.55
C LEU A 66 3.18 9.66 4.65
N CYS A 67 3.98 8.65 5.02
CA CYS A 67 3.51 7.27 5.11
C CYS A 67 2.36 7.09 6.11
N ASP A 68 2.47 7.69 7.30
CA ASP A 68 1.42 7.60 8.32
C ASP A 68 0.17 8.41 7.93
N THR A 69 0.39 9.58 7.30
CA THR A 69 -0.67 10.43 6.73
C THR A 69 -1.46 9.67 5.67
N TYR A 70 -0.78 9.03 4.71
CA TYR A 70 -1.39 8.18 3.69
C TYR A 70 -2.17 7.04 4.31
N ALA A 71 -1.57 6.32 5.27
CA ALA A 71 -2.21 5.18 5.90
C ALA A 71 -3.50 5.58 6.64
N ALA A 72 -3.47 6.70 7.37
CA ALA A 72 -4.66 7.22 8.05
C ALA A 72 -5.73 7.70 7.06
N LEU A 73 -5.35 8.47 6.03
CA LEU A 73 -6.28 8.98 5.01
C LEU A 73 -6.95 7.85 4.24
N PHE A 74 -6.16 6.91 3.73
CA PHE A 74 -6.70 5.82 2.92
C PHE A 74 -7.47 4.79 3.77
N SER A 75 -7.12 4.63 5.05
CA SER A 75 -7.95 3.82 5.96
C SER A 75 -9.34 4.40 6.17
N HIS A 76 -9.47 5.74 6.21
CA HIS A 76 -10.76 6.43 6.24
C HIS A 76 -11.56 6.18 4.96
N VAL A 77 -10.91 6.31 3.79
CA VAL A 77 -11.52 5.98 2.48
C VAL A 77 -12.03 4.53 2.47
N LEU A 78 -11.25 3.58 2.96
CA LEU A 78 -11.61 2.16 2.99
C LEU A 78 -12.77 1.86 3.95
N GLU A 79 -12.81 2.50 5.12
CA GLU A 79 -13.94 2.38 6.06
C GLU A 79 -15.25 2.86 5.43
N ARG A 80 -15.21 3.96 4.68
CA ARG A 80 -16.38 4.51 3.98
C ARG A 80 -16.81 3.65 2.80
N ALA A 81 -15.86 3.09 2.04
CA ALA A 81 -16.14 2.36 0.80
C ALA A 81 -16.44 0.87 1.00
N LEU A 82 -15.94 0.24 2.07
CA LEU A 82 -16.01 -1.22 2.26
C LEU A 82 -16.64 -1.58 3.62
N PRO A 83 -17.81 -2.24 3.64
CA PRO A 83 -18.44 -2.68 4.88
C PRO A 83 -17.54 -3.60 5.70
N GLY A 84 -17.50 -3.36 7.02
CA GLY A 84 -16.78 -4.20 7.98
C GLY A 84 -15.30 -3.89 8.15
N LEU A 85 -14.79 -2.83 7.50
CA LEU A 85 -13.48 -2.28 7.80
C LEU A 85 -13.61 -1.08 8.75
N GLU A 86 -12.75 -1.02 9.76
CA GLU A 86 -12.64 0.12 10.67
C GLU A 86 -11.29 0.81 10.46
N ALA A 87 -11.29 2.11 10.20
CA ALA A 87 -10.11 2.90 9.88
C ALA A 87 -9.07 2.82 11.02
N ALA A 88 -9.54 2.89 12.27
CA ALA A 88 -8.67 2.76 13.45
C ALA A 88 -7.99 1.38 13.51
N ALA A 89 -8.72 0.30 13.20
CA ALA A 89 -8.18 -1.06 13.18
C ALA A 89 -7.18 -1.25 12.03
N LEU A 90 -7.45 -0.67 10.86
CA LEU A 90 -6.53 -0.68 9.71
C LEU A 90 -5.22 0.05 10.03
N VAL A 91 -5.30 1.25 10.63
CA VAL A 91 -4.12 2.01 11.07
C VAL A 91 -3.34 1.27 12.14
N ALA A 92 -4.02 0.65 13.12
CA ALA A 92 -3.37 -0.15 14.16
C ALA A 92 -2.62 -1.35 13.56
N ARG A 93 -3.25 -2.06 12.60
CA ARG A 93 -2.62 -3.16 11.87
C ARG A 93 -1.41 -2.68 11.06
N TYR A 94 -1.54 -1.55 10.36
CA TYR A 94 -0.44 -0.95 9.60
C TYR A 94 0.77 -0.66 10.49
N ARG A 95 0.56 -0.05 11.66
CA ARG A 95 1.63 0.23 12.64
C ARG A 95 2.27 -1.05 13.14
N ASN A 96 1.46 -2.03 13.55
CA ASN A 96 1.91 -3.32 14.06
C ASN A 96 2.81 -4.06 13.04
N VAL A 97 2.46 -4.03 11.75
CA VAL A 97 3.25 -4.64 10.66
C VAL A 97 4.59 -3.92 10.44
N ARG A 98 4.65 -2.60 10.68
CA ARG A 98 5.87 -1.80 10.49
C ARG A 98 6.84 -1.84 11.68
N GLU A 99 6.40 -2.35 12.83
CA GLU A 99 7.28 -2.52 13.97
C GLU A 99 8.41 -3.50 13.65
N VAL A 100 9.64 -3.00 13.72
CA VAL A 100 10.84 -3.81 13.54
C VAL A 100 11.00 -4.70 14.77
N ARG A 101 10.97 -6.01 14.56
CA ARG A 101 11.18 -7.00 15.61
C ARG A 101 12.53 -7.67 15.40
N PRO A 102 13.48 -7.57 16.34
CA PRO A 102 14.74 -8.26 16.22
C PRO A 102 14.48 -9.78 16.23
N VAL A 103 15.18 -10.48 15.34
CA VAL A 103 15.15 -11.94 15.30
C VAL A 103 16.17 -12.46 16.31
N GLU A 104 15.68 -13.07 17.40
CA GLU A 104 16.48 -13.60 18.51
C GLU A 104 16.77 -15.11 18.41
N PHE A 105 16.39 -15.73 17.28
CA PHE A 105 16.57 -17.15 17.02
C PHE A 105 17.27 -17.37 15.66
N THR A 106 17.74 -18.59 15.41
CA THR A 106 18.27 -18.99 14.09
C THR A 106 17.14 -19.61 13.27
N PRO A 107 16.58 -18.91 12.26
CA PRO A 107 15.53 -19.46 11.43
C PRO A 107 16.06 -20.60 10.56
N ARG A 108 15.28 -21.68 10.44
CA ARG A 108 15.53 -22.72 9.44
C ARG A 108 15.06 -22.30 8.05
N ASP A 109 13.94 -21.59 8.00
CA ASP A 109 13.27 -21.17 6.77
C ASP A 109 12.96 -19.67 6.85
N ILE A 110 13.20 -18.95 5.76
CA ILE A 110 12.90 -17.52 5.63
C ILE A 110 12.08 -17.32 4.37
N PHE A 111 10.89 -16.74 4.52
CA PHE A 111 9.99 -16.42 3.42
C PHE A 111 10.04 -14.93 3.12
N VAL A 112 10.42 -14.58 1.89
CA VAL A 112 10.37 -13.21 1.39
C VAL A 112 9.23 -13.10 0.39
N LEU A 113 8.22 -12.31 0.75
CA LEU A 113 7.04 -12.11 -0.09
C LEU A 113 7.37 -11.19 -1.26
N SER A 114 6.95 -11.58 -2.46
CA SER A 114 6.95 -10.71 -3.63
C SER A 114 6.12 -9.45 -3.38
N ARG A 115 6.59 -8.33 -3.92
CA ARG A 115 5.87 -7.05 -3.99
C ARG A 115 4.93 -6.97 -5.20
N VAL A 116 4.71 -8.09 -5.90
CA VAL A 116 3.82 -8.30 -7.07
C VAL A 116 4.26 -7.55 -8.33
N THR A 117 4.87 -6.38 -8.21
CA THR A 117 5.39 -5.61 -9.33
C THR A 117 6.86 -5.92 -9.59
N LEU A 118 7.22 -6.07 -10.87
CA LEU A 118 8.57 -6.39 -11.31
C LEU A 118 9.61 -5.40 -10.76
N GLY A 119 9.32 -4.10 -10.86
CA GLY A 119 10.20 -3.03 -10.41
C GLY A 119 10.42 -3.06 -8.89
N ALA A 120 9.37 -3.27 -8.10
CA ALA A 120 9.51 -3.36 -6.65
C ALA A 120 10.22 -4.64 -6.21
N ASP A 121 10.04 -5.75 -6.92
CA ASP A 121 10.79 -6.97 -6.62
C ASP A 121 12.29 -6.80 -6.89
N VAL A 122 12.65 -6.16 -8.00
CA VAL A 122 14.05 -5.84 -8.29
C VAL A 122 14.61 -4.84 -7.29
N ALA A 123 13.88 -3.78 -6.94
CA ALA A 123 14.40 -2.70 -6.10
C ALA A 123 14.37 -2.99 -4.58
N VAL A 124 13.43 -3.82 -4.12
CA VAL A 124 13.19 -4.06 -2.68
C VAL A 124 13.41 -5.53 -2.35
N THR A 125 12.70 -6.44 -3.02
CA THR A 125 12.72 -7.86 -2.67
C THR A 125 14.12 -8.47 -2.84
N SER A 126 14.86 -8.07 -3.87
CA SER A 126 16.25 -8.51 -4.09
C SER A 126 17.17 -8.13 -2.91
N ILE A 127 17.03 -6.91 -2.37
CA ILE A 127 17.83 -6.40 -1.26
C ILE A 127 17.49 -7.17 0.03
N VAL A 128 16.20 -7.44 0.27
CA VAL A 128 15.75 -8.23 1.42
C VAL A 128 16.28 -9.66 1.34
N LEU A 129 16.22 -10.28 0.15
CA LEU A 129 16.77 -11.62 -0.08
C LEU A 129 18.28 -11.68 0.18
N ASP A 130 19.02 -10.66 -0.29
CA ASP A 130 20.46 -10.58 -0.08
C ASP A 130 20.81 -10.38 1.41
N ALA A 131 20.13 -9.45 2.08
CA ALA A 131 20.30 -9.24 3.52
C ALA A 131 19.98 -10.50 4.34
N ALA A 132 18.92 -11.23 3.98
CA ALA A 132 18.57 -12.49 4.63
C ALA A 132 19.65 -13.57 4.43
N ARG A 133 20.20 -13.68 3.23
CA ARG A 133 21.30 -14.60 2.91
C ARG A 133 22.56 -14.31 3.72
N GLN A 134 22.92 -13.03 3.83
CA GLN A 134 24.09 -12.61 4.60
C GLN A 134 23.90 -12.83 6.11
N ARG A 135 22.70 -12.54 6.63
CA ARG A 135 22.40 -12.65 8.06
C ARG A 135 22.21 -14.09 8.53
N PHE A 136 21.65 -14.95 7.68
CA PHE A 136 21.28 -16.33 8.02
C PHE A 136 21.74 -17.30 6.92
N PRO A 137 23.06 -17.54 6.78
CA PRO A 137 23.62 -18.32 5.67
C PRO A 137 23.15 -19.77 5.63
N ASP A 138 22.78 -20.34 6.78
CA ASP A 138 22.32 -21.74 6.90
C ASP A 138 20.80 -21.90 6.69
N ALA A 139 20.06 -20.79 6.57
CA ALA A 139 18.61 -20.83 6.40
C ALA A 139 18.21 -21.11 4.94
N GLN A 140 17.14 -21.89 4.76
CA GLN A 140 16.50 -22.04 3.45
C GLN A 140 15.71 -20.77 3.13
N LEU A 141 16.11 -20.08 2.05
CA LEU A 141 15.37 -18.93 1.54
C LEU A 141 14.25 -19.38 0.60
N TRP A 142 13.08 -18.76 0.77
CA TRP A 142 11.90 -18.96 -0.05
C TRP A 142 11.44 -17.61 -0.62
N PHE A 143 11.40 -17.49 -1.95
CA PHE A 143 10.66 -16.43 -2.62
C PHE A 143 9.20 -16.84 -2.72
N ALA A 144 8.31 -16.11 -2.05
CA ALA A 144 6.88 -16.38 -2.03
C ALA A 144 6.15 -15.39 -2.95
N GLY A 145 5.71 -15.85 -4.13
CA GLY A 145 5.16 -14.94 -5.13
C GLY A 145 4.66 -15.64 -6.41
N PRO A 146 4.16 -14.86 -7.39
CA PRO A 146 3.69 -15.40 -8.66
C PRO A 146 4.87 -15.93 -9.50
N ALA A 147 4.59 -16.93 -10.34
CA ALA A 147 5.59 -17.57 -11.20
C ALA A 147 6.33 -16.56 -12.11
N LYS A 148 5.63 -15.53 -12.60
CA LYS A 148 6.24 -14.48 -13.43
C LYS A 148 7.31 -13.67 -12.69
N ALA A 149 7.10 -13.40 -11.40
CA ALA A 149 8.09 -12.69 -10.59
C ALA A 149 9.26 -13.61 -10.22
N TRP A 150 8.99 -14.89 -10.00
CA TRP A 150 10.02 -15.90 -9.72
C TRP A 150 11.08 -16.01 -10.81
N GLN A 151 10.70 -15.86 -12.08
CA GLN A 151 11.63 -15.90 -13.23
C GLN A 151 12.80 -14.90 -13.11
N LEU A 152 12.65 -13.82 -12.35
CA LEU A 152 13.74 -12.89 -12.07
C LEU A 152 14.82 -13.46 -11.15
N PHE A 153 14.45 -14.41 -10.29
CA PHE A 153 15.29 -14.90 -9.19
C PHE A 153 15.64 -16.38 -9.32
N GLU A 154 15.15 -17.07 -10.35
CA GLU A 154 15.30 -18.52 -10.50
C GLU A 154 16.75 -19.00 -10.60
N SER A 155 17.66 -18.12 -11.04
CA SER A 155 19.10 -18.38 -11.09
C SER A 155 19.81 -18.11 -9.75
N SER A 156 19.11 -17.66 -8.71
CA SER A 156 19.69 -17.31 -7.42
C SER A 156 20.04 -18.58 -6.61
N PRO A 157 21.32 -18.79 -6.23
CA PRO A 157 21.73 -20.01 -5.54
C PRO A 157 20.98 -20.23 -4.23
N GLY A 158 20.48 -21.45 -4.06
CA GLY A 158 19.82 -21.90 -2.83
C GLY A 158 18.43 -21.31 -2.59
N LEU A 159 17.95 -20.40 -3.45
CA LEU A 159 16.61 -19.82 -3.34
C LEU A 159 15.56 -20.81 -3.88
N LYS A 160 14.47 -21.02 -3.15
CA LYS A 160 13.34 -21.82 -3.59
C LYS A 160 12.11 -20.95 -3.86
N HIS A 161 11.25 -21.42 -4.74
CA HIS A 161 9.97 -20.77 -5.01
C HIS A 161 8.86 -21.39 -4.16
N LEU A 162 8.10 -20.55 -3.46
CA LEU A 162 6.80 -20.88 -2.91
C LEU A 162 5.73 -20.16 -3.75
N PRO A 163 4.94 -20.86 -4.57
CA PRO A 163 3.86 -20.23 -5.32
C PRO A 163 2.84 -19.60 -4.36
N ALA A 164 2.64 -18.30 -4.47
CA ALA A 164 1.54 -17.59 -3.81
C ALA A 164 0.49 -17.30 -4.90
N GLY A 165 -0.70 -17.89 -4.75
CA GLY A 165 -1.82 -17.68 -5.67
C GLY A 165 -2.30 -16.23 -5.65
N SER A 166 -2.97 -15.81 -6.71
CA SER A 166 -3.76 -14.58 -6.73
C SER A 166 -4.87 -14.70 -5.69
N LEU A 167 -4.68 -14.13 -4.49
CA LEU A 167 -5.73 -14.00 -3.47
C LEU A 167 -6.85 -13.01 -3.89
N PHE A 168 -6.91 -12.63 -5.17
CA PHE A 168 -8.01 -11.89 -5.76
C PHE A 168 -8.86 -12.86 -6.57
N THR A 169 -9.82 -13.50 -5.91
CA THR A 169 -11.07 -13.84 -6.59
C THR A 169 -11.82 -12.51 -6.72
N PRO A 170 -12.15 -12.02 -7.94
CA PRO A 170 -13.06 -10.89 -8.06
C PRO A 170 -14.37 -11.29 -7.37
N ILE A 171 -14.83 -10.44 -6.46
CA ILE A 171 -16.19 -10.51 -5.91
C ILE A 171 -17.14 -10.05 -7.00
#